data_AF-A0A379SXP0-F1
#
_entry.id   AF-A0A379SXP0-F1
#
_cell.length_a   1.000
_cell.length_b   1.000
_cell.length_c   1.000
_cell.angle_alpha   90.00
_cell.angle_beta   90.00
_cell.angle_gamma   90.00
#
_symmetry.space_group_name_H-M   'P 1'
#
loop_
_entity.id
_entity.type
_entity.pdbx_description
1 polymer ?
#
loop_
_entity_poly.entity_id
_entity_poly.type
_entity_poly.pdbx_seq_one_letter_code
_entity_poly.pdbx_strand_id
1 'polypeptide(L)'
;MMSVMFDPDRAIYPFPPKPAPLSVEEKQFYREKIKHLLKERDAVLVAHYYTDPEIQLLAEETGGCISDSLEMARFGAKHAASTLLVAGVRFMGETAKILSPEKTILMPTLAAECSLDLGCPIDEFSAFCDAHPDRTVVVYANTSAAVKARADWVVTSSIAVELIEHLDSLGEKIIWAPDRHLGNYVQTQTGADVLCWQGACIVHDEFKNPGVDPFEKNIFRCRYFWFILKRHSPLSRWLMRLVQPASSLRRQKLCRTDSLSWRPIVAFFIKCSRRCLKRSCLKRRLLARGLPAAVARTVRGWR
;
A
#
# COMPACT_ATOMS: atom_id res chain seq x y z
N MET A 1 20.26 -1.24 33.00
CA MET A 1 20.32 0.23 32.83
C MET A 1 20.40 0.49 31.34
N MET A 2 19.47 1.30 30.82
CA MET A 2 19.21 1.66 29.42
C MET A 2 18.66 0.56 28.50
N SER A 3 17.33 0.35 28.61
CA SER A 3 16.49 -0.04 27.49
C SER A 3 16.64 1.05 26.42
N VAL A 4 17.15 0.68 25.25
CA VAL A 4 17.13 1.56 24.07
C VAL A 4 15.70 1.51 23.54
N MET A 5 14.80 2.21 24.23
CA MET A 5 13.46 2.45 23.70
C MET A 5 13.63 3.15 22.35
N PHE A 6 13.13 2.51 21.30
CA PHE A 6 12.98 3.08 19.97
C PHE A 6 12.30 4.44 20.12
N ASP A 7 13.05 5.51 19.82
CA ASP A 7 12.55 6.89 19.86
C ASP A 7 12.02 7.23 18.45
N PRO A 8 10.70 7.14 18.23
CA PRO A 8 10.11 7.47 16.93
C PRO A 8 10.31 8.93 16.53
N ASP A 9 10.61 9.82 17.48
CA ASP A 9 10.83 11.25 17.23
C ASP A 9 12.28 11.53 16.77
N ARG A 10 13.20 10.57 16.92
CA ARG A 10 14.60 10.66 16.44
C ARG A 10 14.85 10.00 15.10
N ALA A 11 13.92 9.21 14.57
CA ALA A 11 14.11 8.54 13.29
C ALA A 11 13.95 9.54 12.13
N ILE A 12 15.01 10.30 11.84
CA ILE A 12 15.11 11.09 10.62
C ILE A 12 15.27 10.11 9.47
N TYR A 13 14.20 9.82 8.75
CA TYR A 13 14.25 9.08 7.51
C TYR A 13 14.52 10.07 6.36
N PRO A 14 15.77 10.20 5.87
CA PRO A 14 16.03 11.07 4.74
C PRO A 14 15.29 10.50 3.52
N PHE A 15 14.32 11.25 3.00
CA PHE A 15 13.74 10.90 1.70
C PHE A 15 14.85 10.90 0.65
N PRO A 16 14.91 9.87 -0.22
CA PRO A 16 15.90 9.85 -1.28
C PRO A 16 15.70 11.07 -2.20
N PRO A 17 16.79 11.58 -2.80
CA PRO A 17 16.68 12.64 -3.79
C PRO A 17 15.77 12.17 -4.92
N LYS A 18 14.95 13.10 -5.43
CA LYS A 18 14.08 12.76 -6.57
C LYS A 18 14.94 12.37 -7.78
N PRO A 19 14.53 11.35 -8.53
CA PRO A 19 15.19 11.01 -9.78
C PRO A 19 15.20 12.20 -10.74
N ALA A 20 16.29 12.35 -11.49
CA ALA A 20 16.32 13.32 -12.58
C ALA A 20 15.26 12.95 -13.63
N PRO A 21 14.47 13.92 -14.13
CA PRO A 21 13.47 13.64 -15.13
C PRO A 21 14.15 13.27 -16.45
N LEU A 22 13.74 12.14 -17.03
CA LEU A 22 14.20 11.68 -18.34
C LEU A 22 13.53 12.47 -19.48
N SER A 23 14.24 12.67 -20.59
CA SER A 23 13.68 13.17 -21.84
C SER A 23 12.67 12.19 -22.44
N VAL A 24 11.87 12.63 -23.41
CA VAL A 24 10.90 11.76 -24.08
C VAL A 24 11.60 10.61 -24.82
N GLU A 25 12.72 10.92 -25.46
CA GLU A 25 13.56 9.98 -26.21
C GLU A 25 14.21 8.97 -25.25
N GLU A 26 14.75 9.42 -24.12
CA GLU A 26 15.31 8.55 -23.09
C GLU A 26 14.26 7.61 -22.51
N LYS A 27 13.07 8.12 -22.18
CA LYS A 27 11.96 7.29 -21.70
C LYS A 27 11.59 6.22 -22.71
N GLN A 28 11.43 6.59 -23.97
CA GLN A 28 11.07 5.64 -25.03
C GLN A 28 12.18 4.59 -25.20
N PHE A 29 13.45 5.00 -25.19
CA PHE A 29 14.59 4.10 -25.28
C PHE A 29 14.59 3.07 -24.13
N TYR A 30 14.48 3.52 -22.88
CA TYR A 30 14.49 2.62 -21.73
C TYR A 30 13.27 1.71 -21.69
N ARG A 31 12.08 2.20 -22.06
CA ARG A 31 10.86 1.37 -22.12
C ARG A 31 11.03 0.21 -23.09
N GLU A 32 11.50 0.46 -24.30
CA GLU A 32 11.71 -0.60 -25.29
C GLU A 32 12.85 -1.54 -24.89
N LYS A 33 13.93 -1.00 -24.31
CA LYS A 33 15.02 -1.81 -23.76
C LYS A 33 14.52 -2.75 -22.64
N ILE A 34 13.70 -2.28 -21.71
CA ILE A 34 13.14 -3.11 -20.64
C ILE A 34 12.22 -4.18 -21.21
N LYS A 35 11.32 -3.83 -22.16
CA LYS A 35 10.45 -4.81 -22.81
C LYS A 35 11.23 -5.92 -23.50
N HIS A 36 12.33 -5.57 -24.16
CA HIS A 36 13.22 -6.53 -24.81
C HIS A 36 13.90 -7.44 -23.77
N LEU A 37 14.49 -6.86 -22.73
CA LEU A 37 15.19 -7.61 -21.68
C LEU A 37 14.24 -8.52 -20.88
N LEU A 38 13.00 -8.10 -20.63
CA LEU A 38 12.01 -8.95 -19.96
C LEU A 38 11.76 -10.24 -20.75
N LYS A 39 11.68 -10.16 -22.07
CA LYS A 39 11.53 -11.34 -22.93
C LYS A 39 12.81 -12.18 -22.98
N GLU A 40 13.95 -11.54 -23.20
CA GLU A 40 15.27 -12.21 -23.27
C GLU A 40 15.57 -13.02 -22.00
N ARG A 41 15.16 -12.50 -20.84
CA ARG A 41 15.46 -13.08 -19.53
C ARG A 41 14.33 -13.93 -18.95
N ASP A 42 13.31 -14.24 -19.76
CA ASP A 42 12.11 -14.95 -19.30
C ASP A 42 11.58 -14.38 -17.97
N ALA A 43 11.35 -13.07 -17.98
CA ALA A 43 11.02 -12.28 -16.80
C ALA A 43 9.67 -11.59 -16.94
N VAL A 44 8.93 -11.53 -15.84
CA VAL A 44 7.68 -10.73 -15.73
C VAL A 44 7.85 -9.63 -14.70
N LEU A 45 7.36 -8.43 -15.01
CA LEU A 45 7.41 -7.25 -14.14
C LEU A 45 6.11 -7.12 -13.34
N VAL A 46 6.20 -7.07 -12.02
CA VAL A 46 5.07 -6.71 -11.14
C VAL A 46 5.35 -5.39 -10.44
N ALA A 47 4.32 -4.55 -10.30
CA ALA A 47 4.47 -3.21 -9.74
C ALA A 47 3.49 -2.96 -8.59
N HIS A 48 3.98 -2.39 -7.49
CA HIS A 48 3.12 -1.98 -6.39
C HIS A 48 2.32 -0.71 -6.76
N TYR A 49 1.17 -0.50 -6.12
CA TYR A 49 0.36 0.71 -6.32
C TYR A 49 1.07 2.05 -6.08
N TYR A 50 2.20 2.03 -5.38
CA TYR A 50 2.96 3.23 -5.02
C TYR A 50 4.16 3.50 -5.95
N THR A 51 4.40 2.67 -6.96
CA THR A 51 5.45 2.94 -7.94
C THR A 51 5.06 4.05 -8.90
N ASP A 52 6.04 4.59 -9.62
CA ASP A 52 5.80 5.58 -10.67
C ASP A 52 4.78 5.08 -11.73
N PRO A 53 3.86 5.93 -12.23
CA PRO A 53 2.88 5.56 -13.25
C PRO A 53 3.49 4.93 -14.52
N GLU A 54 4.69 5.34 -14.93
CA GLU A 54 5.34 4.78 -16.12
C GLU A 54 5.75 3.32 -15.91
N ILE A 55 6.17 2.96 -14.70
CA ILE A 55 6.49 1.59 -14.29
C ILE A 55 5.22 0.75 -14.17
N GLN A 56 4.14 1.32 -13.62
CA GLN A 56 2.83 0.67 -13.55
C GLN A 56 2.32 0.31 -14.96
N LEU A 57 2.36 1.27 -15.88
CA LEU A 57 1.96 1.05 -17.28
C LEU A 57 2.85 0.02 -17.96
N LEU A 58 4.16 0.05 -17.72
CA LEU A 58 5.10 -0.92 -18.29
C LEU A 58 4.80 -2.35 -17.78
N ALA A 59 4.46 -2.52 -16.51
CA ALA A 59 4.04 -3.81 -15.96
C ALA A 59 2.80 -4.36 -16.69
N GLU A 60 1.74 -3.55 -16.86
CA GLU A 60 0.55 -3.97 -17.62
C GLU A 60 0.87 -4.30 -19.09
N GLU A 61 1.64 -3.44 -19.77
CA GLU A 61 1.99 -3.61 -21.18
C GLU A 61 2.82 -4.87 -21.46
N THR A 62 3.56 -5.36 -20.46
CA THR A 62 4.45 -6.51 -20.58
C THR A 62 3.84 -7.81 -20.06
N GLY A 63 2.55 -7.83 -19.76
CA GLY A 63 1.83 -9.01 -19.28
C GLY A 63 1.97 -9.26 -17.77
N GLY A 64 2.52 -8.30 -17.03
CA GLY A 64 2.58 -8.29 -15.59
C GLY A 64 1.33 -7.72 -14.92
N CYS A 65 1.44 -7.30 -13.66
CA CYS A 65 0.32 -6.78 -12.89
C CYS A 65 0.66 -5.57 -12.01
N ILE A 66 -0.38 -4.80 -11.68
CA ILE A 66 -0.34 -3.74 -10.66
C ILE A 66 -1.23 -4.14 -9.49
N SER A 67 -0.64 -4.41 -8.33
CA SER A 67 -1.40 -4.90 -7.17
C SER A 67 -0.76 -4.55 -5.82
N ASP A 68 -1.36 -5.04 -4.73
CA ASP A 68 -0.74 -5.03 -3.41
C ASP A 68 0.37 -6.11 -3.31
N SER A 69 1.12 -6.09 -2.20
CA SER A 69 2.27 -6.97 -1.97
C SER A 69 1.95 -8.46 -2.06
N LEU A 70 0.85 -8.91 -1.47
CA LEU A 70 0.50 -10.33 -1.43
C LEU A 70 0.03 -10.81 -2.81
N GLU A 71 -0.76 -10.02 -3.51
CA GLU A 71 -1.21 -10.37 -4.86
C GLU A 71 -0.05 -10.37 -5.86
N MET A 72 0.93 -9.47 -5.73
CA MET A 72 2.13 -9.50 -6.58
C MET A 72 2.91 -10.81 -6.40
N ALA A 73 3.10 -11.24 -5.15
CA ALA A 73 3.81 -12.48 -4.85
C ALA A 73 3.03 -13.73 -5.32
N ARG A 74 1.69 -13.74 -5.17
CA ARG A 74 0.81 -14.81 -5.69
C ARG A 74 0.79 -14.87 -7.20
N PHE A 75 0.74 -13.72 -7.87
CA PHE A 75 0.84 -13.63 -9.32
C PHE A 75 2.18 -14.21 -9.79
N GLY A 76 3.28 -13.77 -9.19
CA GLY A 76 4.62 -14.25 -9.50
C GLY A 76 4.75 -15.76 -9.36
N ALA A 77 4.22 -16.34 -8.28
CA ALA A 77 4.26 -17.79 -8.05
C ALA A 77 3.50 -18.59 -9.12
N LYS A 78 2.40 -18.06 -9.65
CA LYS A 78 1.57 -18.72 -10.67
C LYS A 78 2.04 -18.45 -12.11
N HIS A 79 2.83 -17.40 -12.31
CA HIS A 79 3.27 -16.99 -13.65
C HIS A 79 4.32 -17.97 -14.20
N ALA A 80 4.29 -18.20 -15.52
CA ALA A 80 5.19 -19.17 -16.17
C ALA A 80 6.66 -18.74 -16.13
N ALA A 81 6.92 -17.44 -16.28
CA ALA A 81 8.27 -16.85 -16.30
C ALA A 81 9.14 -17.31 -15.12
N SER A 82 10.36 -17.76 -15.41
CA SER A 82 11.36 -18.20 -14.42
C SER A 82 11.90 -17.04 -13.57
N THR A 83 11.79 -15.81 -14.06
CA THR A 83 12.23 -14.59 -13.37
C THR A 83 11.06 -13.67 -13.05
N LEU A 84 11.04 -13.10 -11.84
CA LEU A 84 10.09 -12.08 -11.41
C LEU A 84 10.84 -10.80 -11.04
N LEU A 85 10.57 -9.71 -11.77
CA LEU A 85 11.04 -8.37 -11.42
C LEU A 85 9.99 -7.68 -10.56
N VAL A 86 10.32 -7.45 -9.29
CA VAL A 86 9.43 -6.81 -8.31
C VAL A 86 9.78 -5.33 -8.21
N ALA A 87 8.95 -4.48 -8.82
CA ALA A 87 8.97 -3.05 -8.58
C ALA A 87 8.19 -2.72 -7.30
N GLY A 88 8.91 -2.78 -6.17
CA GLY A 88 8.41 -2.54 -4.83
C GLY A 88 9.55 -2.37 -3.83
N VAL A 89 9.25 -2.53 -2.55
CA VAL A 89 10.25 -2.46 -1.46
C VAL A 89 10.76 -3.86 -1.06
N ARG A 90 11.89 -3.93 -0.36
CA ARG A 90 12.68 -5.15 -0.12
C ARG A 90 11.84 -6.31 0.41
N PHE A 91 11.05 -6.10 1.46
CA PHE A 91 10.22 -7.15 2.02
C PHE A 91 9.23 -7.76 1.01
N MET A 92 8.80 -6.99 -0.01
CA MET A 92 7.90 -7.50 -1.05
C MET A 92 8.64 -8.47 -1.97
N GLY A 93 9.89 -8.16 -2.33
CA GLY A 93 10.75 -9.08 -3.08
C GLY A 93 11.07 -10.34 -2.28
N GLU A 94 11.37 -10.19 -0.98
CA GLU A 94 11.58 -11.32 -0.07
C GLU A 94 10.32 -12.21 0.03
N THR A 95 9.14 -11.59 0.16
CA THR A 95 7.87 -12.33 0.17
C THR A 95 7.63 -13.09 -1.14
N ALA A 96 7.96 -12.47 -2.28
CA ALA A 96 7.90 -13.17 -3.57
C ALA A 96 8.88 -14.34 -3.64
N LYS A 97 10.08 -14.22 -3.07
CA LYS A 97 11.07 -15.31 -3.00
C LYS A 97 10.60 -16.44 -2.09
N ILE A 98 10.00 -16.12 -0.95
CA ILE A 98 9.41 -17.12 -0.03
C ILE A 98 8.32 -17.94 -0.75
N LEU A 99 7.44 -17.29 -1.52
CA LEU A 99 6.36 -17.97 -2.24
C LEU A 99 6.80 -18.61 -3.56
N SER A 100 8.00 -18.31 -4.06
CA SER A 100 8.55 -18.81 -5.31
C SER A 100 10.03 -19.17 -5.16
N PRO A 101 10.35 -20.18 -4.33
CA PRO A 101 11.74 -20.50 -3.97
C PRO A 101 12.59 -20.83 -5.20
N GLU A 102 12.01 -21.44 -6.23
CA GLU A 102 12.70 -21.82 -7.47
C GLU A 102 12.90 -20.67 -8.47
N LYS A 103 12.15 -19.56 -8.32
CA LYS A 103 12.24 -18.43 -9.26
C LYS A 103 13.38 -17.49 -8.91
N THR A 104 13.94 -16.85 -9.93
CA THR A 104 14.85 -15.71 -9.74
C THR A 104 14.01 -14.48 -9.44
N ILE A 105 14.23 -13.84 -8.29
CA ILE A 105 13.54 -12.60 -7.91
C ILE A 105 14.52 -11.45 -8.02
N LEU A 106 14.17 -10.47 -8.84
CA LEU A 106 14.96 -9.26 -9.04
C LEU A 106 14.20 -8.06 -8.47
N MET A 107 14.97 -7.12 -7.93
CA MET A 107 14.49 -5.82 -7.52
C MET A 107 15.33 -4.75 -8.19
N PRO A 108 14.75 -3.63 -8.66
CA PRO A 108 15.52 -2.54 -9.25
C PRO A 108 16.61 -1.99 -8.31
N THR A 109 16.32 -1.98 -7.00
CA THR A 109 17.29 -1.66 -5.95
C THR A 109 16.86 -2.31 -4.64
N LEU A 110 17.83 -2.86 -3.89
CA LEU A 110 17.60 -3.40 -2.54
C LEU A 110 17.49 -2.29 -1.47
N ALA A 111 17.87 -1.05 -1.81
CA ALA A 111 17.72 0.12 -0.94
C ALA A 111 16.28 0.68 -0.94
N ALA A 112 15.36 0.11 -1.71
CA ALA A 112 13.94 0.43 -1.61
C ALA A 112 13.36 -0.28 -0.36
N GLU A 113 13.29 0.43 0.76
CA GLU A 113 12.94 -0.17 2.06
C GLU A 113 11.61 0.38 2.61
N CYS A 114 11.14 -0.23 3.70
CA CYS A 114 9.95 0.19 4.41
C CYS A 114 10.32 0.56 5.84
N SER A 115 9.84 1.70 6.34
CA SER A 115 10.09 2.14 7.73
C SER A 115 9.56 1.16 8.78
N LEU A 116 8.50 0.40 8.47
CA LEU A 116 8.00 -0.68 9.34
C LEU A 116 8.96 -1.86 9.41
N ASP A 117 9.60 -2.21 8.29
CA ASP A 117 10.61 -3.26 8.22
C ASP A 117 11.87 -2.82 8.99
N LEU A 118 12.38 -1.62 8.68
CA LEU A 118 13.55 -1.05 9.35
C LEU A 118 13.35 -0.81 10.85
N GLY A 119 12.13 -0.44 11.24
CA GLY A 119 11.76 -0.21 12.64
C GLY A 119 11.55 -1.50 13.43
N CYS A 120 11.76 -2.67 12.85
CA CYS A 120 11.64 -3.98 13.50
C CYS A 120 12.83 -4.88 13.13
N PRO A 121 14.06 -4.55 13.57
CA PRO A 121 15.22 -5.38 13.25
C PRO A 121 15.16 -6.70 14.04
N ILE A 122 15.69 -7.76 13.43
CA ILE A 122 15.45 -9.15 13.88
C ILE A 122 16.04 -9.44 15.27
N ASP A 123 17.20 -8.88 15.59
CA ASP A 123 17.87 -9.19 16.86
C ASP A 123 17.09 -8.60 18.04
N GLU A 124 16.66 -7.34 17.94
CA GLU A 124 15.85 -6.70 18.99
C GLU A 124 14.44 -7.30 19.04
N PHE A 125 13.85 -7.64 17.89
CA PHE A 125 12.54 -8.29 17.86
C PHE A 125 12.59 -9.69 18.47
N SER A 126 13.66 -10.46 18.22
CA SER A 126 13.82 -11.79 18.82
C SER A 126 13.95 -11.70 20.33
N ALA A 127 14.79 -10.78 20.83
CA ALA A 127 14.91 -10.53 22.27
C ALA A 127 13.57 -10.12 22.92
N PHE A 128 12.74 -9.35 22.20
CA PHE A 128 11.41 -8.96 22.66
C PHE A 128 10.44 -10.15 22.73
N CYS A 129 10.46 -11.04 21.73
CA CYS A 129 9.70 -12.29 21.76
C CYS A 129 10.17 -13.22 22.88
N ASP A 130 11.49 -13.36 23.07
CA ASP A 130 12.08 -14.25 24.09
C ASP A 130 11.79 -13.80 25.52
N ALA A 131 11.59 -12.49 25.72
CA ALA A 131 11.14 -11.94 27.00
C ALA A 131 9.66 -12.25 27.33
N HIS A 132 8.88 -12.71 26.34
CA HIS A 132 7.45 -13.01 26.48
C HIS A 132 7.10 -14.36 25.80
N PRO A 133 7.68 -15.48 26.29
CA PRO A 133 7.53 -16.78 25.64
C PRO A 133 6.12 -17.37 25.76
N ASP A 134 5.25 -16.79 26.59
CA ASP A 134 3.85 -17.21 26.78
C ASP A 134 2.89 -16.61 25.74
N ARG A 135 3.41 -15.95 24.69
CA ARG A 135 2.61 -15.23 23.69
C ARG A 135 2.84 -15.77 22.29
N THR A 136 1.76 -15.92 21.54
CA THR A 136 1.77 -16.20 20.10
C THR A 136 2.22 -14.97 19.31
N VAL A 137 3.21 -15.13 18.44
CA VAL A 137 3.85 -14.05 17.67
C VAL A 137 3.14 -13.87 16.33
N VAL A 138 2.47 -12.72 16.18
CA VAL A 138 1.74 -12.34 14.97
C VAL A 138 2.41 -11.12 14.34
N VAL A 139 2.93 -11.28 13.13
CA VAL A 139 3.61 -10.20 12.40
C VAL A 139 2.88 -9.78 11.14
N TYR A 140 2.75 -8.48 10.94
CA TYR A 140 2.26 -7.91 9.70
C TYR A 140 3.25 -8.20 8.56
N ALA A 141 2.74 -8.46 7.36
CA ALA A 141 3.53 -8.82 6.18
C ALA A 141 4.62 -7.79 5.82
N ASN A 142 4.49 -6.55 6.27
CA ASN A 142 5.43 -5.45 6.06
C ASN A 142 6.63 -5.53 7.03
N THR A 143 7.32 -6.66 7.02
CA THR A 143 8.49 -7.03 7.85
C THR A 143 9.48 -7.84 7.03
N SER A 144 10.74 -7.93 7.45
CA SER A 144 11.75 -8.74 6.76
C SER A 144 11.42 -10.23 6.77
N ALA A 145 12.02 -10.99 5.86
CA ALA A 145 11.97 -12.45 5.87
C ALA A 145 12.45 -13.05 7.21
N ALA A 146 13.47 -12.44 7.83
CA ALA A 146 13.98 -12.90 9.12
C ALA A 146 12.94 -12.74 10.23
N VAL A 147 12.25 -11.59 10.29
CA VAL A 147 11.15 -11.36 11.24
C VAL A 147 9.98 -12.29 10.98
N LYS A 148 9.63 -12.54 9.70
CA LYS A 148 8.61 -13.53 9.34
C LYS A 148 8.98 -14.94 9.82
N ALA A 149 10.25 -15.31 9.76
CA ALA A 149 10.71 -16.62 10.22
C ALA A 149 10.66 -16.78 11.76
N ARG A 150 10.71 -15.67 12.51
CA ARG A 150 10.55 -15.67 13.98
C ARG A 150 9.09 -15.78 14.43
N ALA A 151 8.14 -15.49 13.53
CA ALA A 151 6.72 -15.39 13.84
C ALA A 151 5.98 -16.71 13.67
N ASP A 152 4.93 -16.89 14.46
CA ASP A 152 3.99 -18.00 14.31
C ASP A 152 2.98 -17.72 13.18
N TRP A 153 2.58 -16.45 13.03
CA TRP A 153 1.63 -16.02 12.02
C TRP A 153 2.12 -14.80 11.25
N VAL A 154 1.94 -14.83 9.93
CA VAL A 154 2.09 -13.64 9.07
C VAL A 154 0.72 -13.21 8.55
N VAL A 155 0.39 -11.94 8.74
CA VAL A 155 -0.95 -11.39 8.49
C VAL A 155 -0.90 -10.19 7.54
N THR A 156 -2.00 -9.93 6.84
CA THR A 156 -2.25 -8.64 6.17
C THR A 156 -3.33 -7.86 6.92
N SER A 157 -3.37 -6.53 6.74
CA SER A 157 -4.35 -5.66 7.39
C SER A 157 -5.81 -6.08 7.17
N SER A 158 -6.11 -6.76 6.05
CA SER A 158 -7.45 -7.24 5.72
C SER A 158 -7.97 -8.40 6.57
N ILE A 159 -7.09 -9.18 7.21
CA ILE A 159 -7.49 -10.35 8.03
C ILE A 159 -7.05 -10.21 9.49
N ALA A 160 -6.44 -9.08 9.86
CA ALA A 160 -5.81 -8.92 11.17
C ALA A 160 -6.79 -9.04 12.32
N VAL A 161 -7.96 -8.39 12.22
CA VAL A 161 -8.99 -8.45 13.27
C VAL A 161 -9.53 -9.88 13.40
N GLU A 162 -9.96 -10.48 12.29
CA GLU A 162 -10.53 -11.85 12.28
C GLU A 162 -9.54 -12.91 12.83
N LEU A 163 -8.24 -12.80 12.48
CA LEU A 163 -7.21 -13.70 12.99
C LEU A 163 -7.03 -13.54 14.50
N ILE A 164 -6.97 -12.30 14.99
CA ILE A 164 -6.75 -12.05 16.41
C ILE A 164 -7.98 -12.43 17.24
N GLU A 165 -9.21 -12.20 16.76
CA GLU A 165 -10.42 -12.72 17.41
C GLU A 165 -10.40 -14.25 17.51
N HIS A 166 -9.92 -14.92 16.47
CA HIS A 166 -9.79 -16.37 16.50
C HIS A 166 -8.75 -16.83 17.54
N LEU A 167 -7.56 -16.24 17.57
CA LEU A 167 -6.52 -16.60 18.54
C LEU A 167 -6.96 -16.30 19.98
N ASP A 168 -7.59 -15.14 20.21
CA ASP A 168 -8.15 -14.78 21.51
C ASP A 168 -9.24 -15.76 21.96
N SER A 169 -10.09 -16.24 21.04
CA SER A 169 -11.09 -17.27 21.34
C SER A 169 -10.49 -18.61 21.77
N LEU A 170 -9.20 -18.86 21.46
CA LEU A 170 -8.44 -20.01 21.92
C LEU A 170 -7.70 -19.75 23.24
N GLY A 171 -7.80 -18.54 23.79
CA GLY A 171 -7.10 -18.11 25.01
C GLY A 171 -5.65 -17.69 24.79
N GLU A 172 -5.24 -17.46 23.54
CA GLU A 172 -3.89 -17.03 23.20
C GLU A 172 -3.66 -15.56 23.57
N LYS A 173 -2.52 -15.27 24.20
CA LYS A 173 -2.00 -13.90 24.31
C LYS A 173 -1.13 -13.60 23.11
N ILE A 174 -1.15 -12.36 22.62
CA ILE A 174 -0.52 -12.02 21.34
C ILE A 174 0.65 -11.08 21.54
N ILE A 175 1.73 -11.31 20.77
CA ILE A 175 2.70 -10.29 20.37
C ILE A 175 2.33 -9.81 18.97
N TRP A 176 2.22 -8.49 18.80
CA TRP A 176 1.94 -7.87 17.52
C TRP A 176 3.12 -7.02 17.03
N ALA A 177 3.54 -7.21 15.78
CA ALA A 177 4.56 -6.38 15.16
C ALA A 177 4.29 -6.13 13.66
N PRO A 178 4.93 -5.11 13.05
CA PRO A 178 5.75 -4.07 13.67
C PRO A 178 4.98 -2.76 13.87
N ASP A 179 3.75 -2.64 13.35
CA ASP A 179 2.99 -1.39 13.34
C ASP A 179 2.12 -1.26 14.59
N ARG A 180 2.52 -0.39 15.52
CA ARG A 180 1.79 -0.10 16.74
C ARG A 180 0.40 0.47 16.51
N HIS A 181 0.18 1.23 15.43
CA HIS A 181 -1.13 1.85 15.18
C HIS A 181 -2.12 0.79 14.71
N LEU A 182 -1.68 -0.11 13.84
CA LEU A 182 -2.48 -1.27 13.44
C LEU A 182 -2.71 -2.22 14.63
N GLY A 183 -1.70 -2.43 15.47
CA GLY A 183 -1.83 -3.22 16.70
C GLY A 183 -2.86 -2.64 17.67
N ASN A 184 -2.80 -1.33 17.93
CA ASN A 184 -3.77 -0.64 18.78
C ASN A 184 -5.19 -0.68 18.19
N TYR A 185 -5.32 -0.56 16.87
CA TYR A 185 -6.61 -0.72 16.20
C TYR A 185 -7.17 -2.13 16.43
N VAL A 186 -6.37 -3.16 16.19
CA VAL A 186 -6.74 -4.56 16.41
C VAL A 186 -7.14 -4.82 17.86
N GLN A 187 -6.35 -4.34 18.83
CA GLN A 187 -6.67 -4.43 20.25
C GLN A 187 -8.01 -3.74 20.58
N THR A 188 -8.27 -2.56 20.01
CA THR A 188 -9.53 -1.83 20.22
C THR A 188 -10.74 -2.55 19.62
N GLN A 189 -10.58 -3.22 18.47
CA GLN A 189 -11.68 -3.94 17.83
C GLN A 189 -11.99 -5.27 18.53
N THR A 190 -10.96 -5.97 19.00
CA THR A 190 -11.08 -7.35 19.49
C THR A 190 -11.21 -7.44 21.01
N GLY A 191 -10.60 -6.50 21.75
CA GLY A 191 -10.46 -6.59 23.21
C GLY A 191 -9.38 -7.56 23.68
N ALA A 192 -8.64 -8.19 22.77
CA ALA A 192 -7.63 -9.21 23.07
C ALA A 192 -6.40 -8.66 23.82
N ASP A 193 -5.68 -9.53 24.54
CA ASP A 193 -4.38 -9.21 25.16
C ASP A 193 -3.28 -9.16 24.11
N VAL A 194 -3.09 -7.98 23.53
CA VAL A 194 -2.09 -7.70 22.48
C VAL A 194 -0.94 -6.85 23.05
N LEU A 195 0.27 -7.40 23.02
CA LEU A 195 1.52 -6.71 23.32
C LEU A 195 2.17 -6.21 22.01
N CYS A 196 2.16 -4.89 21.78
CA CYS A 196 2.63 -4.28 20.54
C CYS A 196 4.12 -3.94 20.56
N TRP A 197 4.84 -4.35 19.51
CA TRP A 197 6.09 -3.73 19.08
C TRP A 197 5.84 -2.26 18.67
N GLN A 198 6.79 -1.37 18.98
CA GLN A 198 6.58 0.08 18.92
C GLN A 198 6.99 0.76 17.60
N GLY A 199 7.12 -0.02 16.53
CA GLY A 199 7.37 0.50 15.18
C GLY A 199 6.17 1.25 14.60
N ALA A 200 6.42 2.08 13.59
CA ALA A 200 5.38 2.86 12.92
C ALA A 200 5.73 3.18 11.46
N CYS A 201 4.71 3.35 10.63
CA CYS A 201 4.88 3.81 9.26
C CYS A 201 5.02 5.34 9.24
N ILE A 202 6.20 5.85 8.87
CA ILE A 202 6.46 7.29 8.78
C ILE A 202 5.46 8.03 7.89
N VAL A 203 5.07 7.41 6.77
CA VAL A 203 4.11 8.01 5.83
C VAL A 203 2.77 8.23 6.53
N HIS A 204 2.36 7.32 7.42
CA HIS A 204 1.12 7.47 8.18
C HIS A 204 1.25 8.44 9.37
N ASP A 205 2.42 8.51 10.00
CA ASP A 205 2.68 9.44 11.12
C ASP A 205 2.77 10.91 10.64
N GLU A 206 3.28 11.18 9.43
CA GLU A 206 3.29 12.53 8.84
C GLU A 206 1.90 13.15 8.72
N PHE A 207 0.83 12.36 8.56
CA PHE A 207 -0.55 12.87 8.47
C PHE A 207 -1.13 13.33 9.82
N LYS A 208 -0.48 13.02 10.95
CA LYS A 208 -0.88 13.55 12.26
C LYS A 208 -0.41 14.99 12.47
N ASN A 209 0.43 15.52 11.59
CA ASN A 209 0.88 16.90 11.68
C ASN A 209 -0.32 17.86 11.40
N PRO A 210 -0.66 18.79 12.31
CA PRO A 210 -1.78 19.72 12.14
C PRO A 210 -1.64 20.64 10.91
N GLY A 211 -0.46 20.72 10.30
CA GLY A 211 -0.19 21.52 9.09
C GLY A 211 -0.64 20.92 7.75
N VAL A 212 -1.13 19.67 7.70
CA VAL A 212 -1.65 19.07 6.46
C VAL A 212 -3.13 19.43 6.28
N ASP A 213 -3.47 20.04 5.14
CA ASP A 213 -4.81 20.49 4.77
C ASP A 213 -5.84 19.36 4.99
N PRO A 214 -6.97 19.62 5.69
CA PRO A 214 -8.08 18.66 5.83
C PRO A 214 -8.54 18.00 4.52
N PHE A 215 -8.36 18.66 3.37
CA PHE A 215 -8.70 18.12 2.06
C PHE A 215 -7.72 17.01 1.60
N GLU A 216 -6.43 17.16 1.86
CA GLU A 216 -5.41 16.13 1.58
C GLU A 216 -5.57 14.92 2.50
N LYS A 217 -5.97 15.15 3.76
CA LYS A 217 -6.33 14.10 4.71
C LYS A 217 -7.49 13.21 4.22
N ASN A 218 -8.50 13.80 3.55
CA ASN A 218 -9.67 13.05 3.07
C ASN A 218 -9.43 12.23 1.80
N ILE A 219 -8.51 12.64 0.91
CA ILE A 219 -8.21 11.91 -0.33
C ILE A 219 -7.54 10.54 -0.05
N PHE A 220 -6.75 10.42 1.02
CA PHE A 220 -6.11 9.16 1.42
C PHE A 220 -6.93 8.33 2.41
N ARG A 221 -7.71 8.97 3.30
CA ARG A 221 -8.64 8.28 4.20
C ARG A 221 -9.71 7.49 3.44
N CYS A 222 -10.20 8.03 2.32
CA CYS A 222 -11.08 7.31 1.38
C CYS A 222 -10.39 6.12 0.67
N ARG A 223 -9.05 6.08 0.60
CA ARG A 223 -8.32 5.08 -0.19
C ARG A 223 -8.00 3.80 0.59
N TYR A 224 -7.87 3.89 1.92
CA TYR A 224 -7.85 2.73 2.81
C TYR A 224 -9.25 2.24 3.20
N PHE A 225 -10.21 3.15 3.41
CA PHE A 225 -11.58 2.77 3.79
C PHE A 225 -12.33 2.06 2.65
N TRP A 226 -12.03 2.37 1.38
CA TRP A 226 -12.72 1.77 0.24
C TRP A 226 -12.24 0.36 -0.13
N PHE A 227 -11.05 -0.07 0.32
CA PHE A 227 -10.59 -1.45 0.14
C PHE A 227 -11.19 -2.40 1.19
N ILE A 228 -11.46 -1.91 2.41
CA ILE A 228 -12.15 -2.67 3.47
C ILE A 228 -13.62 -2.92 3.09
N LEU A 229 -14.29 -1.95 2.48
CA LEU A 229 -15.74 -2.05 2.19
C LEU A 229 -16.13 -2.93 0.98
N LYS A 230 -15.18 -3.39 0.15
CA LYS A 230 -15.51 -4.18 -1.04
C LYS A 230 -15.48 -5.70 -0.87
N ARG A 231 -15.29 -6.18 0.36
CA ARG A 231 -15.24 -7.62 0.65
C ARG A 231 -16.12 -8.05 1.83
N HIS A 232 -17.33 -7.51 1.96
CA HIS A 232 -18.36 -8.19 2.75
C HIS A 232 -19.12 -9.23 1.89
N SER A 233 -18.73 -10.48 2.13
CA SER A 233 -19.40 -11.79 2.09
C SER A 233 -20.35 -12.24 0.94
N PRO A 234 -20.30 -13.53 0.56
CA PRO A 234 -21.25 -14.18 -0.34
C PRO A 234 -22.51 -14.60 0.43
N LEU A 235 -23.35 -13.65 0.81
CA LEU A 235 -24.62 -13.93 1.50
C LEU A 235 -25.71 -12.91 1.11
N SER A 236 -26.02 -12.84 -0.18
CA SER A 236 -27.21 -12.12 -0.66
C SER A 236 -27.77 -12.67 -1.98
N ARG A 237 -27.58 -13.97 -2.24
CA ARG A 237 -28.23 -14.67 -3.35
C ARG A 237 -29.70 -15.07 -3.06
N TRP A 238 -30.28 -14.60 -1.95
CA TRP A 238 -31.60 -15.01 -1.45
C TRP A 238 -32.69 -13.92 -1.47
N LEU A 239 -32.44 -12.74 -2.04
CA LEU A 239 -33.45 -11.68 -2.18
C LEU A 239 -33.49 -11.07 -3.58
N MET A 240 -33.45 -11.93 -4.59
CA MET A 240 -33.80 -11.60 -5.99
C MET A 240 -35.13 -12.26 -6.39
N ARG A 241 -36.17 -12.07 -5.56
CA ARG A 241 -37.57 -12.26 -5.94
C ARG A 241 -38.41 -11.31 -5.09
N LEU A 242 -38.76 -10.16 -5.66
CA LEU A 242 -40.10 -9.58 -5.70
C LEU A 242 -40.03 -8.15 -6.29
N VAL A 243 -40.46 -8.06 -7.56
CA VAL A 243 -41.25 -6.96 -8.16
C VAL A 243 -40.55 -5.63 -8.56
N GLN A 244 -40.69 -5.30 -9.87
CA GLN A 244 -40.40 -4.02 -10.57
C GLN A 244 -41.47 -2.92 -10.31
N PRO A 245 -41.50 -1.73 -10.98
CA PRO A 245 -40.48 -0.84 -11.57
C PRO A 245 -40.60 0.62 -11.03
N ALA A 246 -39.78 1.51 -11.61
CA ALA A 246 -39.66 2.95 -11.36
C ALA A 246 -40.98 3.75 -11.27
N SER A 247 -41.12 4.55 -10.20
CA SER A 247 -41.65 5.93 -10.23
C SER A 247 -41.56 6.57 -8.84
N SER A 248 -41.33 7.89 -8.82
CA SER A 248 -41.39 8.82 -7.67
C SER A 248 -40.15 8.94 -6.74
N LEU A 249 -39.56 10.14 -6.84
CA LEU A 249 -38.54 10.73 -5.95
C LEU A 249 -39.00 10.82 -4.47
N ARG A 250 -38.06 10.76 -3.51
CA ARG A 250 -37.47 11.97 -2.87
C ARG A 250 -36.46 11.69 -1.74
N ARG A 251 -35.34 12.43 -1.86
CA ARG A 251 -34.48 13.04 -0.83
C ARG A 251 -33.56 12.14 0.02
N GLN A 252 -32.34 11.96 -0.49
CA GLN A 252 -31.13 12.13 0.33
C GLN A 252 -30.35 13.35 -0.16
N LYS A 253 -29.94 14.20 0.78
CA LYS A 253 -29.30 15.51 0.54
C LYS A 253 -27.97 15.33 -0.20
N LEU A 254 -27.92 15.80 -1.44
CA LEU A 254 -26.66 16.08 -2.15
C LEU A 254 -26.00 17.30 -1.49
N CYS A 255 -24.76 17.15 -1.01
CA CYS A 255 -23.91 18.30 -0.74
C CYS A 255 -23.45 18.86 -2.09
N ARG A 256 -23.95 20.05 -2.46
CA ARG A 256 -23.45 20.84 -3.59
C ARG A 256 -22.14 21.49 -3.18
N THR A 257 -21.08 21.25 -3.93
CA THR A 257 -19.96 22.20 -4.05
C THR A 257 -19.63 22.38 -5.53
N ASP A 258 -20.16 23.48 -6.08
CA ASP A 258 -19.81 24.01 -7.39
C ASP A 258 -18.46 24.72 -7.28
N SER A 259 -17.36 24.03 -7.62
CA SER A 259 -16.05 24.58 -8.07
C SER A 259 -14.93 23.55 -7.87
N LEU A 260 -14.83 22.57 -8.77
CA LEU A 260 -13.63 21.74 -8.84
C LEU A 260 -12.64 22.37 -9.83
N SER A 261 -11.62 23.06 -9.32
CA SER A 261 -10.39 23.30 -10.08
C SER A 261 -9.51 22.05 -9.98
N TRP A 262 -9.51 21.24 -11.04
CA TRP A 262 -8.77 19.98 -11.10
C TRP A 262 -7.28 20.22 -11.44
N ARG A 263 -6.36 19.84 -10.53
CA ARG A 263 -4.94 19.61 -10.83
C ARG A 263 -4.45 18.38 -10.03
N PRO A 264 -3.80 17.35 -10.63
CA PRO A 264 -3.91 15.98 -10.12
C PRO A 264 -2.62 15.36 -9.56
N ILE A 265 -2.79 14.46 -8.58
CA ILE A 265 -1.93 13.28 -8.36
C ILE A 265 -2.32 12.23 -9.42
N VAL A 266 -1.44 11.99 -10.37
CA VAL A 266 -1.74 11.28 -11.65
C VAL A 266 -1.86 9.75 -11.50
N ALA A 267 -1.29 9.14 -10.45
CA ALA A 267 -1.19 7.68 -10.34
C ALA A 267 -2.51 6.92 -10.12
N PHE A 268 -3.57 7.55 -9.59
CA PHE A 268 -4.86 6.89 -9.34
C PHE A 268 -5.86 7.00 -10.49
N PHE A 269 -5.71 8.03 -11.35
CA PHE A 269 -6.72 8.36 -12.36
C PHE A 269 -6.78 7.35 -13.52
N ILE A 270 -5.69 6.63 -13.79
CA ILE A 270 -5.63 5.69 -14.92
C ILE A 270 -6.57 4.48 -14.71
N LYS A 271 -6.67 3.95 -13.48
CA LYS A 271 -7.55 2.79 -13.19
C LYS A 271 -9.02 3.16 -13.05
N CYS A 272 -9.34 4.33 -12.46
CA CYS A 272 -10.73 4.80 -12.35
C CYS A 272 -11.31 5.23 -13.70
N SER A 273 -10.52 5.83 -14.60
CA SER A 273 -11.01 6.27 -15.91
C SER A 273 -11.33 5.12 -16.86
N ARG A 274 -10.55 4.02 -16.84
CA ARG A 274 -10.78 2.86 -17.72
C ARG A 274 -12.05 2.07 -17.40
N ARG A 275 -12.52 2.06 -16.13
CA ARG A 275 -13.81 1.45 -15.75
C ARG A 275 -15.04 2.32 -16.04
N CYS A 276 -14.86 3.62 -16.29
CA CYS A 276 -15.95 4.60 -16.44
C CYS A 276 -16.10 5.17 -17.87
N LEU A 277 -15.58 4.47 -18.89
CA LEU A 277 -15.60 4.88 -20.31
C LEU A 277 -16.98 4.79 -20.99
N LYS A 278 -18.07 5.14 -20.28
CA LYS A 278 -19.43 5.26 -20.85
C LYS A 278 -20.10 6.62 -20.64
N ARG A 279 -19.43 7.67 -20.14
CA ARG A 279 -20.04 9.02 -20.06
C ARG A 279 -19.10 10.13 -20.51
N SER A 280 -19.60 10.91 -21.46
CA SER A 280 -18.97 12.00 -22.23
C SER A 280 -18.45 13.14 -21.35
N CYS A 281 -17.31 13.74 -21.70
CA CYS A 281 -16.79 14.96 -21.06
C CYS A 281 -16.56 16.06 -22.11
N LEU A 282 -17.26 17.19 -21.96
CA LEU A 282 -17.18 18.38 -22.83
C LEU A 282 -16.04 19.31 -22.35
N LYS A 283 -15.23 19.81 -23.29
CA LYS A 283 -14.22 20.88 -23.09
C LYS A 283 -14.90 22.26 -23.00
N ARG A 284 -14.45 23.15 -22.11
CA ARG A 284 -14.46 24.62 -22.33
C ARG A 284 -13.33 25.35 -21.60
N ARG A 285 -12.71 26.29 -22.33
CA ARG A 285 -11.69 27.29 -21.93
C ARG A 285 -12.27 28.29 -20.93
N LEU A 286 -11.44 28.82 -20.03
CA LEU A 286 -11.55 30.21 -19.54
C LEU A 286 -10.16 30.75 -19.12
N LEU A 287 -9.91 31.98 -19.58
CA LEU A 287 -8.72 32.82 -19.43
C LEU A 287 -8.77 33.63 -18.11
N ALA A 288 -7.58 33.96 -17.62
CA ALA A 288 -7.16 35.17 -16.90
C ALA A 288 -7.94 35.60 -15.64
N ARG A 289 -7.27 35.54 -14.48
CA ARG A 289 -7.04 36.66 -13.56
C ARG A 289 -5.99 36.25 -12.51
N GLY A 290 -5.03 37.15 -12.27
CA GLY A 290 -3.82 36.93 -11.50
C GLY A 290 -4.07 36.70 -10.00
N LEU A 291 -3.17 35.93 -9.39
CA LEU A 291 -3.04 35.76 -7.94
C LEU A 291 -1.57 36.05 -7.53
N PRO A 292 -1.32 36.59 -6.32
CA PRO A 292 -0.05 37.19 -5.93
C PRO A 292 1.10 36.18 -5.76
N ALA A 293 2.33 36.66 -5.97
CA ALA A 293 3.59 35.91 -6.05
C ALA A 293 4.07 35.20 -4.75
N ALA A 294 3.24 35.07 -3.71
CA ALA A 294 3.64 34.51 -2.42
C ALA A 294 3.21 33.04 -2.17
N VAL A 295 2.43 32.42 -3.06
CA VAL A 295 1.92 31.03 -2.88
C VAL A 295 2.64 30.00 -3.79
N ALA A 296 3.71 30.41 -4.48
CA ALA A 296 4.36 29.60 -5.51
C ALA A 296 5.51 28.68 -5.04
N ARG A 297 5.70 28.47 -3.72
CA ARG A 297 6.91 27.78 -3.16
C ARG A 297 6.72 26.41 -2.51
N THR A 298 5.52 25.87 -2.33
CA THR A 298 5.35 24.57 -1.62
C THR A 298 4.73 23.43 -2.45
N VAL A 299 4.41 23.64 -3.74
CA VAL A 299 3.74 22.62 -4.58
C VAL A 299 4.56 22.26 -5.84
N ARG A 300 5.89 22.25 -5.74
CA ARG A 300 6.79 21.68 -6.77
C ARG A 300 7.49 20.40 -6.30
N GLY A 301 6.89 19.78 -5.29
CA GLY A 301 7.42 18.63 -4.57
C GLY A 301 7.14 17.26 -5.21
N TRP A 302 6.43 17.19 -6.34
CA TRP A 302 5.91 15.91 -6.83
C TRP A 302 5.99 15.85 -8.36
N ARG A 303 7.17 15.51 -8.87
CA ARG A 303 7.44 14.93 -10.18
C ARG A 303 8.66 14.05 -10.05
#